data_AF-A0A2S1R9U2-F1
#
_entry.id   AF-A0A2S1R9U2-F1
#
_cell.length_a   1.000
_cell.length_b   1.000
_cell.length_c   1.000
_cell.angle_alpha   90.00
_cell.angle_beta   90.00
_cell.angle_gamma   90.00
#
_symmetry.space_group_name_H-M   'P 1'
#
loop_
_entity.id
_entity.type
_entity.pdbx_description
1 polymer ?
#
loop_
_entity_poly.entity_id
_entity_poly.type
_entity_poly.pdbx_seq_one_letter_code
_entity_poly.pdbx_strand_id
1 'polypeptide(L)'
;MCFALRVGSASGRPRYEGLGSLSEPFGAMEGCQMGDITVSGVSDLVLEEGVIEASLGLATIDLVPAGVCPSAVTAFAPAQVGVLHSLPFVAQDLLGDGQVKMLVNLTQESELFGEACSAGFAATKVRIEEGLEVARGVCGADAELVELKASPEGRAR
;
A
#
# COMPACT_ATOMS: atom_id res chain seq x y z
N MET A 1 3.38 1.83 -0.70
CA MET A 1 2.43 0.69 -0.65
C MET A 1 2.12 0.15 -2.05
N CYS A 2 1.27 -0.88 -2.25
CA CYS A 2 0.92 -1.39 -3.59
C CYS A 2 -0.54 -1.88 -3.68
N PHE A 3 -1.16 -1.76 -4.86
CA PHE A 3 -2.44 -2.38 -5.22
C PHE A 3 -2.21 -3.50 -6.25
N ALA A 4 -2.68 -4.70 -5.97
CA ALA A 4 -2.52 -5.88 -6.83
C ALA A 4 -3.88 -6.52 -7.16
N LEU A 5 -4.14 -6.77 -8.44
CA LEU A 5 -5.35 -7.39 -8.97
C LEU A 5 -5.14 -8.88 -9.22
N ARG A 6 -6.11 -9.72 -8.87
CA ARG A 6 -6.07 -11.15 -9.20
C ARG A 6 -6.07 -11.42 -10.70
N VAL A 7 -5.24 -12.37 -11.13
CA VAL A 7 -5.33 -12.90 -12.50
C VAL A 7 -6.64 -13.67 -12.64
N GLY A 8 -7.50 -13.23 -13.57
CA GLY A 8 -8.78 -13.87 -13.90
C GLY A 8 -10.01 -13.28 -13.22
N SER A 9 -9.88 -12.22 -12.39
CA SER A 9 -11.03 -11.51 -11.79
C SER A 9 -11.68 -10.47 -12.72
N ALA A 10 -11.00 -10.03 -13.79
CA ALA A 10 -11.56 -9.19 -14.85
C ALA A 10 -10.83 -9.43 -16.18
N SER A 11 -11.59 -9.40 -17.29
CA SER A 11 -11.12 -9.71 -18.65
C SER A 11 -10.26 -8.59 -19.24
N GLY A 12 -8.97 -8.58 -18.90
CA GLY A 12 -8.01 -7.68 -19.52
C GLY A 12 -6.59 -8.05 -19.12
N ARG A 13 -5.65 -7.96 -20.06
CA ARG A 13 -4.21 -8.00 -19.75
C ARG A 13 -3.73 -6.55 -19.64
N PRO A 14 -3.77 -5.92 -18.45
CA PRO A 14 -3.09 -4.65 -18.31
C PRO A 14 -1.58 -4.87 -18.46
N ARG A 15 -0.97 -4.10 -19.35
CA ARG A 15 0.47 -3.83 -19.39
C ARG A 15 0.61 -2.39 -18.92
N TYR A 16 1.33 -2.13 -17.85
CA TYR A 16 1.59 -0.77 -17.40
C TYR A 16 3.08 -0.50 -17.33
N GLU A 17 3.54 0.40 -18.19
CA GLU A 17 4.82 1.10 -18.10
C GLU A 17 4.48 2.60 -18.03
N GLY A 18 4.82 3.26 -16.91
CA GLY A 18 4.61 4.69 -16.69
C GLY A 18 3.19 5.05 -16.19
N LEU A 19 3.08 5.52 -14.94
CA LEU A 19 1.82 6.02 -14.39
C LEU A 19 1.52 7.43 -14.94
N GLY A 20 0.88 7.49 -16.10
CA GLY A 20 0.35 8.75 -16.66
C GLY A 20 -1.04 9.13 -16.11
N SER A 21 -1.75 8.21 -15.45
CA SER A 21 -3.07 8.42 -14.80
C SER A 21 -3.43 7.22 -13.91
N LEU A 22 -4.19 7.46 -12.83
CA LEU A 22 -4.74 6.42 -11.95
C LEU A 22 -6.09 5.85 -12.47
N SER A 23 -6.69 6.48 -13.47
CA SER A 23 -8.04 6.12 -13.94
C SER A 23 -8.16 4.68 -14.45
N GLU A 24 -7.21 4.20 -15.28
CA GLU A 24 -7.28 2.85 -15.88
C GLU A 24 -7.05 1.71 -14.86
N PRO A 25 -6.05 1.80 -13.93
CA PRO A 25 -5.88 0.81 -12.86
C PRO A 25 -7.08 0.71 -11.90
N PHE A 26 -7.65 1.85 -11.47
CA PHE A 26 -8.78 1.85 -10.54
C PHE A 26 -10.10 1.49 -11.21
N GLY A 27 -10.29 1.82 -12.50
CA GLY A 27 -11.43 1.36 -13.30
C GLY A 27 -11.56 -0.17 -13.33
N ALA A 28 -10.45 -0.91 -13.30
CA ALA A 28 -10.45 -2.38 -13.25
C ALA A 28 -10.95 -2.97 -11.90
N MET A 29 -11.19 -2.11 -10.89
CA MET A 29 -11.62 -2.52 -9.55
C MET A 29 -13.14 -2.41 -9.34
N GLU A 30 -13.89 -1.85 -10.29
CA GLU A 30 -15.34 -1.68 -10.16
C GLU A 30 -16.04 -3.03 -9.90
N GLY A 31 -16.82 -3.11 -8.82
CA GLY A 31 -17.55 -4.32 -8.42
C GLY A 31 -16.67 -5.41 -7.80
N CYS A 32 -15.38 -5.15 -7.55
CA CYS A 32 -14.51 -6.08 -6.85
C CYS A 32 -14.59 -5.91 -5.34
N GLN A 33 -14.41 -7.03 -4.63
CA GLN A 33 -13.99 -7.00 -3.22
C GLN A 33 -12.50 -6.66 -3.15
N MET A 34 -12.16 -5.66 -2.34
CA MET A 34 -10.80 -5.21 -2.11
C MET A 34 -10.38 -5.53 -0.68
N GLY A 35 -9.31 -6.29 -0.55
CA GLY A 35 -8.66 -6.54 0.72
C GLY A 35 -7.71 -5.41 1.08
N ASP A 36 -7.81 -4.87 2.28
CA ASP A 36 -6.89 -3.84 2.80
C ASP A 36 -6.23 -4.28 4.12
N ILE A 37 -5.06 -3.72 4.43
CA ILE A 37 -4.33 -3.96 5.68
C ILE A 37 -5.20 -3.57 6.89
N THR A 38 -5.88 -2.44 6.79
CA THR A 38 -6.81 -1.91 7.78
C THR A 38 -7.94 -1.17 7.07
N VAL A 39 -9.17 -1.28 7.55
CA VAL A 39 -10.24 -0.35 7.16
C VAL A 39 -9.98 0.98 7.89
N SER A 40 -10.03 2.13 7.19
CA SER A 40 -9.75 3.47 7.75
C SER A 40 -8.26 3.80 7.95
N GLY A 41 -7.40 3.36 7.03
CA GLY A 41 -5.96 3.64 7.03
C GLY A 41 -5.55 4.75 6.05
N VAL A 42 -4.23 5.00 5.94
CA VAL A 42 -3.65 5.87 4.87
C VAL A 42 -3.97 5.34 3.47
N SER A 43 -4.23 4.03 3.39
CA SER A 43 -4.74 3.31 2.23
C SER A 43 -6.04 3.90 1.67
N ASP A 44 -6.91 4.41 2.54
CA ASP A 44 -8.20 4.97 2.17
C ASP A 44 -8.02 6.23 1.32
N LEU A 45 -7.01 7.09 1.59
CA LEU A 45 -6.78 8.32 0.83
C LEU A 45 -6.37 8.03 -0.63
N VAL A 46 -5.47 7.08 -0.83
CA VAL A 46 -5.02 6.70 -2.17
C VAL A 46 -6.14 6.00 -2.95
N LEU A 47 -6.93 5.18 -2.25
CA LEU A 47 -8.12 4.58 -2.83
C LEU A 47 -9.16 5.64 -3.21
N GLU A 48 -9.45 6.59 -2.33
CA GLU A 48 -10.37 7.70 -2.57
C GLU A 48 -9.96 8.53 -3.79
N GLU A 49 -8.69 8.96 -3.87
CA GLU A 49 -8.19 9.71 -5.02
C GLU A 49 -8.27 8.91 -6.31
N GLY A 50 -7.85 7.64 -6.30
CA GLY A 50 -7.90 6.78 -7.47
C GLY A 50 -9.32 6.50 -7.97
N VAL A 51 -10.26 6.29 -7.04
CA VAL A 51 -11.69 6.08 -7.33
C VAL A 51 -12.32 7.35 -7.90
N ILE A 52 -12.02 8.53 -7.33
CA ILE A 52 -12.48 9.82 -7.85
C ILE A 52 -11.94 10.06 -9.27
N GLU A 53 -10.64 9.84 -9.50
CA GLU A 53 -10.03 10.00 -10.82
C GLU A 53 -10.60 9.01 -11.86
N ALA A 54 -10.95 7.79 -11.42
CA ALA A 54 -11.64 6.80 -12.24
C ALA A 54 -13.13 7.10 -12.46
N SER A 55 -13.67 8.18 -11.88
CA SER A 55 -15.11 8.49 -11.87
C SER A 55 -15.96 7.34 -11.30
N LEU A 56 -15.37 6.54 -10.42
CA LEU A 56 -16.05 5.50 -9.66
C LEU A 56 -16.62 6.10 -8.36
N GLY A 57 -17.67 5.50 -7.83
CA GLY A 57 -18.13 5.79 -6.48
C GLY A 57 -17.49 4.80 -5.51
N LEU A 58 -17.04 5.25 -4.33
CA LEU A 58 -16.49 4.33 -3.30
C LEU A 58 -17.44 3.18 -2.95
N ALA A 59 -18.76 3.38 -3.11
CA ALA A 59 -19.77 2.36 -2.90
C ALA A 59 -19.72 1.20 -3.92
N THR A 60 -18.92 1.30 -4.98
CA THR A 60 -18.73 0.21 -5.97
C THR A 60 -17.59 -0.73 -5.60
N ILE A 61 -16.87 -0.45 -4.51
CA ILE A 61 -15.76 -1.26 -3.98
C ILE A 61 -16.12 -1.72 -2.58
N ASP A 62 -16.13 -3.04 -2.38
CA ASP A 62 -16.39 -3.63 -1.07
C ASP A 62 -15.07 -3.87 -0.33
N LEU A 63 -14.79 -3.07 0.69
CA LEU A 63 -13.56 -3.13 1.47
C LEU A 63 -13.66 -4.16 2.59
N VAL A 64 -12.73 -5.11 2.59
CA VAL A 64 -12.63 -6.13 3.63
C VAL A 64 -11.25 -6.12 4.28
N PRO A 65 -11.15 -6.33 5.61
CA PRO A 65 -9.86 -6.44 6.26
C PRO A 65 -9.14 -7.72 5.84
N ALA A 66 -7.96 -7.57 5.23
CA ALA A 66 -7.05 -8.64 4.84
C ALA A 66 -5.82 -8.77 5.78
N GLY A 67 -5.55 -7.73 6.59
CA GLY A 67 -4.42 -7.70 7.53
C GLY A 67 -3.05 -7.61 6.82
N VAL A 68 -1.98 -8.01 7.52
CA VAL A 68 -0.59 -7.88 7.03
C VAL A 68 0.08 -9.22 6.73
N CYS A 69 0.98 -9.22 5.75
CA CYS A 69 1.91 -10.32 5.48
C CYS A 69 1.18 -11.68 5.23
N PRO A 70 1.33 -12.77 6.02
CA PRO A 70 0.64 -14.03 5.70
C PRO A 70 -0.89 -13.92 5.63
N SER A 71 -1.51 -13.03 6.43
CA SER A 71 -2.96 -12.89 6.40
C SER A 71 -3.44 -12.27 5.09
N ALA A 72 -2.67 -11.32 4.54
CA ALA A 72 -2.95 -10.70 3.25
C ALA A 72 -2.84 -11.71 2.10
N VAL A 73 -1.83 -12.60 2.15
CA VAL A 73 -1.69 -13.72 1.21
C VAL A 73 -2.86 -14.71 1.35
N THR A 74 -3.28 -15.00 2.58
CA THR A 74 -4.40 -15.91 2.84
C THR A 74 -5.74 -15.34 2.40
N ALA A 75 -5.98 -14.04 2.61
CA ALA A 75 -7.16 -13.34 2.09
C ALA A 75 -7.24 -13.44 0.55
N PHE A 76 -6.11 -13.64 -0.10
CA PHE A 76 -6.04 -13.87 -1.55
C PHE A 76 -6.43 -15.31 -1.96
N ALA A 77 -6.12 -16.29 -1.11
CA ALA A 77 -6.36 -17.72 -1.33
C ALA A 77 -7.55 -18.22 -0.49
N PRO A 78 -8.82 -18.25 -0.97
CA PRO A 78 -9.28 -18.71 -2.27
C PRO A 78 -10.39 -17.79 -2.84
N ALA A 79 -10.00 -16.61 -3.35
CA ALA A 79 -10.89 -15.64 -3.99
C ALA A 79 -11.83 -14.86 -3.04
N GLN A 80 -11.42 -14.69 -1.78
CA GLN A 80 -12.14 -13.80 -0.87
C GLN A 80 -12.04 -12.33 -1.31
N VAL A 81 -10.98 -11.94 -2.03
CA VAL A 81 -10.83 -10.59 -2.61
C VAL A 81 -10.33 -10.64 -4.05
N GLY A 82 -10.77 -9.70 -4.86
CA GLY A 82 -10.34 -9.49 -6.25
C GLY A 82 -9.14 -8.54 -6.37
N VAL A 83 -9.00 -7.60 -5.42
CA VAL A 83 -7.90 -6.64 -5.33
C VAL A 83 -7.30 -6.70 -3.92
N LEU A 84 -5.99 -6.53 -3.80
CA LEU A 84 -5.28 -6.47 -2.54
C LEU A 84 -4.45 -5.18 -2.46
N HIS A 85 -4.67 -4.38 -1.42
CA HIS A 85 -3.75 -3.34 -1.01
C HIS A 85 -2.79 -3.89 0.05
N SER A 86 -1.49 -3.88 -0.22
CA SER A 86 -0.49 -4.50 0.65
C SER A 86 0.91 -3.90 0.50
N LEU A 87 1.83 -4.41 1.31
CA LEU A 87 3.25 -4.07 1.27
C LEU A 87 3.90 -4.62 -0.01
N PRO A 88 4.93 -3.95 -0.57
CA PRO A 88 5.52 -4.33 -1.85
C PRO A 88 6.02 -5.78 -1.92
N PHE A 89 6.61 -6.30 -0.83
CA PHE A 89 7.12 -7.67 -0.81
C PHE A 89 6.02 -8.72 -0.83
N VAL A 90 4.82 -8.43 -0.28
CA VAL A 90 3.66 -9.34 -0.37
C VAL A 90 3.17 -9.40 -1.80
N ALA A 91 3.08 -8.24 -2.47
CA ALA A 91 2.67 -8.19 -3.87
C ALA A 91 3.71 -8.85 -4.79
N GLN A 92 5.01 -8.72 -4.50
CA GLN A 92 6.09 -9.39 -5.24
C GLN A 92 6.03 -10.92 -5.13
N ASP A 93 5.74 -11.45 -3.95
CA ASP A 93 5.56 -12.89 -3.72
C ASP A 93 4.39 -13.44 -4.57
N LEU A 94 3.24 -12.77 -4.49
CA LEU A 94 2.06 -13.12 -5.30
C LEU A 94 2.27 -12.95 -6.82
N LEU A 95 3.09 -11.97 -7.23
CA LEU A 95 3.48 -11.75 -8.63
C LEU A 95 4.37 -12.89 -9.14
N GLY A 96 5.33 -13.33 -8.33
CA GLY A 96 6.23 -14.44 -8.65
C GLY A 96 5.48 -15.74 -8.94
N ASP A 97 4.38 -15.96 -8.22
CA ASP A 97 3.49 -17.11 -8.41
C ASP A 97 2.45 -16.92 -9.55
N GLY A 98 2.46 -15.77 -10.23
CA GLY A 98 1.54 -15.45 -11.33
C GLY A 98 0.07 -15.30 -10.89
N GLN A 99 -0.18 -15.09 -9.59
CA GLN A 99 -1.54 -15.00 -9.03
C GLN A 99 -2.14 -13.59 -9.16
N VAL A 100 -1.29 -12.57 -9.24
CA VAL A 100 -1.69 -11.16 -9.35
C VAL A 100 -1.06 -10.45 -10.55
N LYS A 101 -1.61 -9.28 -10.86
CA LYS A 101 -1.00 -8.22 -11.65
C LYS A 101 -0.90 -6.99 -10.76
N MET A 102 0.23 -6.29 -10.80
CA MET A 102 0.36 -5.00 -10.11
C MET A 102 -0.47 -3.95 -10.84
N LEU A 103 -1.37 -3.28 -10.12
CA LEU A 103 -2.16 -2.15 -10.63
C LEU A 103 -1.43 -0.83 -10.36
N VAL A 104 -1.00 -0.66 -9.11
CA VAL A 104 -0.35 0.57 -8.65
C VAL A 104 0.79 0.18 -7.73
N ASN A 105 1.99 0.68 -8.02
CA ASN A 105 3.13 0.56 -7.12
C ASN A 105 3.50 1.93 -6.57
N LEU A 106 3.18 2.14 -5.30
CA LEU A 106 3.44 3.38 -4.61
C LEU A 106 4.81 3.43 -3.93
N THR A 107 5.75 2.53 -4.23
CA THR A 107 7.16 2.78 -3.87
C THR A 107 7.75 3.99 -4.62
N GLN A 108 7.03 4.49 -5.63
CA GLN A 108 7.29 5.75 -6.33
C GLN A 108 6.28 6.85 -5.95
N GLU A 109 5.67 6.75 -4.76
CA GLU A 109 4.64 7.65 -4.17
C GLU A 109 4.93 9.15 -4.38
N SER A 110 6.22 9.53 -4.44
CA SER A 110 6.66 10.92 -4.65
C SER A 110 6.13 11.57 -5.91
N GLU A 111 5.84 10.80 -6.96
CA GLU A 111 5.33 11.33 -8.23
C GLU A 111 3.83 11.63 -8.19
N LEU A 112 3.07 10.94 -7.32
CA LEU A 112 1.61 11.07 -7.22
C LEU A 112 1.19 12.02 -6.09
N PHE A 113 1.85 11.93 -4.93
CA PHE A 113 1.40 12.60 -3.70
C PHE A 113 2.43 13.61 -3.15
N GLY A 114 3.54 13.85 -3.86
CA GLY A 114 4.68 14.61 -3.32
C GLY A 114 5.40 13.83 -2.21
N GLU A 115 6.15 14.50 -1.33
CA GLU A 115 6.75 13.85 -0.14
C GLU A 115 5.68 13.36 0.85
N ALA A 116 5.03 12.24 0.53
CA ALA A 116 4.04 11.61 1.38
C ALA A 116 4.74 10.81 2.49
N CYS A 117 4.44 11.12 3.75
CA CYS A 117 4.82 10.27 4.89
C CYS A 117 3.90 9.05 4.94
N SER A 118 4.40 7.88 4.52
CA SER A 118 3.63 6.63 4.50
C SER A 118 3.67 5.84 5.81
N ALA A 119 4.62 6.12 6.70
CA ALA A 119 4.74 5.49 8.01
C ALA A 119 5.47 6.39 9.01
N GLY A 120 5.18 6.23 10.30
CA GLY A 120 5.88 6.94 11.38
C GLY A 120 5.57 6.37 12.76
N PHE A 121 6.35 6.79 13.75
CA PHE A 121 6.06 6.49 15.16
C PHE A 121 5.11 7.54 15.73
N ALA A 122 4.05 7.09 16.39
CA ALA A 122 3.09 7.95 17.06
C ALA A 122 2.95 7.55 18.53
N ALA A 123 2.80 8.54 19.41
CA ALA A 123 2.49 8.36 20.82
C ALA A 123 1.57 9.48 21.29
N THR A 124 0.79 9.23 22.34
CA THR A 124 -0.03 10.28 22.96
C THR A 124 0.85 11.40 23.51
N LYS A 125 0.36 12.64 23.47
CA LYS A 125 1.05 13.80 24.07
C LYS A 125 1.55 13.54 25.49
N VAL A 126 0.70 12.98 26.36
CA VAL A 126 1.04 12.66 27.76
C VAL A 126 2.28 11.77 27.83
N ARG A 127 2.31 10.68 27.06
CA ARG A 127 3.45 9.74 27.03
C ARG A 127 4.74 10.36 26.48
N ILE A 128 4.63 11.33 25.57
CA ILE A 128 5.79 12.09 25.08
C ILE A 128 6.29 13.04 26.17
N GLU A 129 5.38 13.74 26.85
CA GLU A 129 5.73 14.70 27.91
C GLU A 129 6.35 14.01 29.13
N GLU A 130 5.83 12.85 29.54
CA GLU A 130 6.36 12.02 30.63
C GLU A 130 7.69 11.34 30.27
N GLY A 131 8.01 11.24 28.98
CA GLY A 131 9.13 10.46 28.46
C GLY A 131 9.95 11.20 27.42
N LEU A 132 10.18 12.50 27.57
CA LEU A 132 10.77 13.33 26.53
C LEU A 132 12.15 12.85 26.05
N GLU A 133 13.02 12.45 26.98
CA GLU A 133 14.34 11.89 26.66
C GLU A 133 14.23 10.57 25.87
N VAL A 134 13.24 9.72 26.21
CA VAL A 134 12.97 8.48 25.48
C VAL A 134 12.45 8.80 24.08
N ALA A 135 11.51 9.73 23.95
CA ALA A 135 10.98 10.16 22.66
C ALA A 135 12.08 10.72 21.75
N ARG A 136 12.96 11.57 22.30
CA ARG A 136 14.15 12.07 21.59
C ARG A 136 15.10 10.96 21.17
N GLY A 137 15.35 9.99 22.05
CA GLY A 137 16.17 8.82 21.74
C GLY A 137 15.61 7.99 20.59
N VAL A 138 14.29 7.76 20.57
CA VAL A 138 13.62 7.06 19.46
C VAL A 138 13.75 7.83 18.15
N CYS A 139 13.48 9.15 18.15
CA CYS A 139 13.62 9.96 16.95
C CYS A 139 15.08 10.02 16.44
N GLY A 140 16.05 10.12 17.34
CA GLY A 140 17.47 10.10 16.99
C GLY A 140 17.89 8.77 16.35
N ALA A 141 17.49 7.65 16.95
CA ALA A 141 17.77 6.33 16.41
C ALA A 141 17.10 6.09 15.03
N ASP A 142 15.89 6.62 14.82
CA ASP A 142 15.22 6.54 13.52
C ASP A 142 15.95 7.38 12.46
N ALA A 143 16.39 8.59 12.79
CA ALA A 143 17.19 9.43 11.89
C ALA A 143 18.51 8.74 11.50
N GLU A 144 19.24 8.18 12.46
CA GLU A 144 20.46 7.41 12.20
C GLU A 144 20.20 6.20 11.28
N LEU A 145 19.06 5.51 11.47
CA LEU A 145 18.68 4.38 10.63
C LEU A 145 18.34 4.82 9.20
N VAL A 146 17.68 5.96 9.02
CA VAL A 146 17.38 6.55 7.70
C VAL A 146 18.67 6.92 6.98
N GLU A 147 19.60 7.60 7.67
CA GLU A 147 20.92 7.94 7.13
C GLU A 147 21.72 6.69 6.74
N LEU A 148 21.72 5.67 7.60
CA LEU A 148 22.38 4.41 7.33
C LEU A 148 21.81 3.75 6.07
N LYS A 149 20.48 3.62 5.95
CA LYS A 149 19.80 3.07 4.76
C LYS A 149 20.09 3.87 3.48
N ALA A 150 20.28 5.18 3.60
CA ALA A 150 20.64 6.07 2.49
C ALA A 150 22.13 5.99 2.11
N SER A 151 23.00 5.43 2.96
CA SER A 151 24.43 5.26 2.69
C SER A 151 24.74 4.03 1.80
N PRO A 152 25.86 4.03 1.05
CA PRO A 152 26.30 2.83 0.32
C PRO A 152 26.57 1.62 1.23
N GLU A 153 27.08 1.85 2.44
CA GLU A 153 27.36 0.79 3.40
C GLU A 153 26.09 0.12 3.89
N GLY A 154 25.07 0.91 4.27
CA GLY A 154 23.80 0.37 4.71
C GLY A 154 23.04 -0.38 3.62
N ARG A 155 23.19 0.01 2.34
CA ARG A 155 22.61 -0.72 1.20
C ARG A 155 23.29 -2.04 0.88
N ALA A 156 24.52 -2.26 1.34
CA ALA A 156 25.29 -3.48 1.06
C ALA A 156 25.07 -4.61 2.10
N ARG A 157 24.30 -4.34 3.16
CA ARG A 157 23.92 -5.30 4.20
C ARG A 157 22.56 -5.90 3.89
#